data_AF-A0A8J8C7T3-F1
#
_entry.id   AF-A0A8J8C7T3-F1
#
_cell.length_a   1.000
_cell.length_b   1.000
_cell.length_c   1.000
_cell.angle_alpha   90.00
_cell.angle_beta   90.00
_cell.angle_gamma   90.00
#
_symmetry.space_group_name_H-M   'P 1'
#
loop_
_entity.id
_entity.type
_entity.pdbx_description
1 polymer ?
#
loop_
_entity_poly.entity_id
_entity_poly.type
_entity_poly.pdbx_seq_one_letter_code
_entity_poly.pdbx_strand_id
1 'polypeptide(L)'
;MGRLLPTETDASVERSEEPSVLCIDDEETSEVFSALGSETAQAIFRLLNEEPATPATIAQRQDMSVQNVHYHLDNLAAAGLIEVVDTCYSEKGREMDVFVVAEDPTLLFLGTSDDTPAMKRAFDSFASFVGVSPLLVTLGEAASWVFGDE
;
A
#
# COMPACT_ATOMS: atom_id res chain seq x y z
N MET A 1 15.21 -3.22 36.10
CA MET A 1 15.89 -2.19 35.29
C MET A 1 14.89 -1.78 34.22
N GLY A 2 14.43 -0.52 34.25
CA GLY A 2 13.50 -0.02 33.24
C GLY A 2 14.21 0.10 31.90
N ARG A 3 13.63 -0.44 30.83
CA ARG A 3 14.11 -0.20 29.46
C ARG A 3 13.95 1.30 29.19
N LEU A 4 15.05 1.95 28.81
CA LEU A 4 15.13 3.41 28.58
C LEU A 4 14.84 3.80 27.13
N LEU A 5 14.72 2.83 26.22
CA LEU A 5 14.58 3.07 24.79
C LEU A 5 13.26 2.46 24.28
N PRO A 6 12.53 3.17 23.42
CA PRO A 6 11.28 2.69 22.83
C PRO A 6 11.53 1.46 21.95
N THR A 7 10.69 0.44 22.14
CA THR A 7 10.77 -0.87 21.46
C THR A 7 9.59 -1.10 20.52
N GLU A 8 8.62 -0.19 20.54
CA GLU A 8 7.40 -0.17 19.73
C GLU A 8 7.35 1.19 19.03
N THR A 9 6.74 1.26 17.85
CA THR A 9 6.49 2.53 17.14
C THR A 9 5.01 2.87 17.19
N ASP A 10 4.69 4.16 17.22
CA ASP A 10 3.33 4.70 17.03
C ASP A 10 3.16 5.28 15.62
N ALA A 11 4.10 5.02 14.69
CA ALA A 11 3.99 5.46 13.31
C ALA A 11 2.70 4.92 12.67
N SER A 12 2.02 5.77 11.91
CA SER A 12 0.82 5.44 11.15
C SER A 12 1.03 5.87 9.70
N VAL A 13 0.61 5.03 8.76
CA VAL A 13 0.80 5.27 7.33
C VAL A 13 -0.32 6.18 6.82
N GLU A 14 0.02 7.37 6.30
CA GLU A 14 -0.89 8.19 5.49
C GLU A 14 -0.80 7.70 4.04
N ARG A 15 -1.92 7.55 3.31
CA ARG A 15 -1.89 7.07 1.92
C ARG A 15 -2.13 8.22 0.95
N SER A 16 -1.37 8.24 -0.13
CA SER A 16 -1.60 9.11 -1.28
C SER A 16 -2.90 8.75 -2.01
N GLU A 17 -3.60 9.76 -2.53
CA GLU A 17 -4.88 9.58 -3.25
C GLU A 17 -4.68 9.27 -4.74
N GLU A 18 -3.45 9.40 -5.27
CA GLU A 18 -3.15 9.21 -6.69
C GLU A 18 -2.45 7.85 -6.95
N PRO A 19 -3.11 6.92 -7.66
CA PRO A 19 -2.52 5.62 -7.92
C PRO A 19 -1.40 5.66 -8.98
N SER A 20 -0.28 5.01 -8.68
CA SER A 20 0.77 4.75 -9.66
C SER A 20 0.32 3.65 -10.64
N VAL A 21 0.82 3.66 -11.88
CA VAL A 21 0.44 2.68 -12.91
C VAL A 21 1.70 1.98 -13.41
N LEU A 22 1.78 0.67 -13.20
CA LEU A 22 2.87 -0.19 -13.67
C LEU A 22 2.41 -1.03 -14.86
N CYS A 23 3.25 -1.13 -15.90
CA CYS A 23 2.97 -1.92 -17.10
C CYS A 23 3.81 -3.20 -17.13
N ILE A 24 3.23 -4.34 -17.51
CA ILE A 24 3.96 -5.62 -17.52
C ILE A 24 5.21 -5.66 -18.42
N ASP A 25 5.26 -4.81 -19.45
CA ASP A 25 6.39 -4.69 -20.38
C ASP A 25 7.47 -3.69 -19.88
N ASP A 26 7.27 -3.13 -18.68
CA ASP A 26 8.21 -2.19 -18.06
C ASP A 26 9.24 -2.90 -17.17
N GLU A 27 10.44 -2.35 -17.10
CA GLU A 27 11.56 -2.92 -16.34
C GLU A 27 11.29 -2.83 -14.83
N GLU A 28 10.73 -1.71 -14.36
CA GLU A 28 10.32 -1.51 -12.96
C GLU A 28 9.31 -2.58 -12.49
N THR A 29 8.36 -2.95 -13.35
CA THR A 29 7.37 -3.99 -13.04
C THR A 29 8.02 -5.37 -12.87
N SER A 30 9.13 -5.63 -13.56
CA SER A 30 9.88 -6.88 -13.41
C SER A 30 10.46 -7.02 -12.00
N GLU A 31 10.96 -5.92 -11.43
CA GLU A 31 11.50 -5.87 -10.07
C GLU A 31 10.41 -6.15 -9.04
N VAL A 32 9.22 -5.56 -9.22
CA VAL A 32 8.03 -5.82 -8.38
C VAL A 32 7.64 -7.31 -8.43
N PHE A 33 7.58 -7.93 -9.60
CA PHE A 33 7.27 -9.35 -9.71
C PHE A 33 8.34 -10.24 -9.09
N SER A 34 9.61 -9.88 -9.23
CA SER A 34 10.73 -10.58 -8.59
C SER A 34 10.62 -10.53 -7.07
N ALA A 35 10.31 -9.36 -6.51
CA ALA A 35 10.17 -9.16 -5.07
C ALA A 35 8.94 -9.90 -4.50
N LEU A 36 7.78 -9.82 -5.17
CA LEU A 36 6.52 -10.43 -4.71
C LEU A 36 6.28 -11.86 -5.20
N GLY A 37 7.19 -12.43 -5.99
CA GLY A 37 7.05 -13.78 -6.55
C GLY A 37 7.08 -14.90 -5.49
N SER A 38 7.57 -14.61 -4.28
CA SER A 38 7.59 -15.55 -3.16
C SER A 38 6.35 -15.41 -2.26
N GLU A 39 5.76 -16.54 -1.86
CA GLU A 39 4.70 -16.57 -0.83
C GLU A 39 5.15 -15.92 0.48
N THR A 40 6.43 -16.05 0.82
CA THR A 40 7.02 -15.40 2.01
C THR A 40 7.03 -13.89 1.88
N ALA A 41 7.44 -13.35 0.72
CA ALA A 41 7.43 -11.91 0.49
C ALA A 41 6.01 -11.36 0.54
N GLN A 42 5.04 -12.06 -0.05
CA GLN A 42 3.63 -11.68 0.02
C GLN A 42 3.09 -11.70 1.45
N ALA A 43 3.48 -12.68 2.28
CA ALA A 43 3.08 -12.73 3.68
C ALA A 43 3.64 -11.54 4.47
N ILE A 44 4.91 -11.20 4.27
CA ILE A 44 5.55 -10.03 4.89
C ILE A 44 4.86 -8.74 4.44
N PHE A 45 4.63 -8.57 3.13
CA PHE A 45 3.93 -7.41 2.59
C PHE A 45 2.53 -7.24 3.18
N ARG A 46 1.74 -8.32 3.28
CA ARG A 46 0.41 -8.28 3.92
C ARG A 46 0.47 -7.87 5.38
N LEU A 47 1.44 -8.39 6.14
CA LEU A 47 1.65 -8.00 7.54
C LEU A 47 1.96 -6.50 7.64
N LEU A 48 2.87 -5.99 6.81
CA LEU A 48 3.25 -4.56 6.79
C LEU A 48 2.11 -3.64 6.33
N ASN A 49 1.15 -4.18 5.56
CA ASN A 49 -0.06 -3.46 5.16
C ASN A 49 -1.06 -3.31 6.31
N GLU A 50 -0.97 -4.14 7.35
CA GLU A 50 -1.80 -4.06 8.55
C GLU A 50 -1.18 -3.13 9.60
N GLU A 51 0.13 -3.23 9.82
CA GLU A 51 0.84 -2.43 10.82
C GLU A 51 2.36 -2.32 10.54
N PRO A 52 3.02 -1.21 10.92
CA PRO A 52 4.47 -1.09 10.85
C PRO A 52 5.16 -2.14 11.71
N ALA A 53 6.26 -2.72 11.22
CA ALA A 53 6.96 -3.76 11.95
C ALA A 53 8.47 -3.80 11.69
N THR A 54 9.20 -4.28 12.69
CA THR A 54 10.65 -4.53 12.56
C THR A 54 10.93 -5.94 12.04
N PRO A 55 12.13 -6.20 11.49
CA PRO A 55 12.53 -7.53 11.05
C PRO A 55 12.36 -8.62 12.13
N ALA A 56 12.63 -8.29 13.41
CA ALA A 56 12.46 -9.23 14.51
C ALA A 56 10.98 -9.52 14.81
N THR A 57 10.12 -8.50 14.76
CA THR A 57 8.68 -8.65 14.97
C THR A 57 8.07 -9.51 13.86
N ILE A 58 8.42 -9.24 12.60
CA ILE A 58 7.97 -10.00 11.43
C ILE A 58 8.42 -11.46 11.54
N ALA A 59 9.69 -11.69 11.88
CA ALA A 59 10.24 -13.03 12.05
C ALA A 59 9.49 -13.84 13.11
N GLN A 60 9.13 -13.20 14.23
CA GLN A 60 8.34 -13.84 15.28
C GLN A 60 6.92 -14.17 14.83
N ARG A 61 6.22 -13.22 14.19
CA ARG A 61 4.82 -13.40 13.76
C ARG A 61 4.67 -14.41 12.63
N GLN A 62 5.63 -14.47 11.72
CA GLN A 62 5.62 -15.37 10.57
C GLN A 62 6.34 -16.71 10.81
N ASP A 63 6.85 -16.96 12.02
CA ASP A 63 7.66 -18.15 12.37
C ASP A 63 8.84 -18.37 11.39
N MET A 64 9.61 -17.31 11.18
CA MET A 64 10.74 -17.26 10.24
C MET A 64 12.03 -16.85 10.96
N SER A 65 13.18 -17.11 10.32
CA SER A 65 14.44 -16.53 10.79
C SER A 65 14.50 -15.04 10.44
N VAL A 66 15.13 -14.25 11.31
CA VAL A 66 15.36 -12.80 11.06
C VAL A 66 16.16 -12.57 9.77
N GLN A 67 17.06 -13.49 9.42
CA GLN A 67 17.82 -13.43 8.16
C GLN A 67 16.92 -13.63 6.93
N ASN A 68 15.97 -14.56 6.99
CA ASN A 68 15.03 -14.77 5.90
C ASN A 68 14.14 -13.55 5.70
N VAL A 69 13.69 -12.94 6.81
CA VAL A 69 12.93 -11.70 6.77
C VAL A 69 13.75 -10.57 6.16
N HIS A 70 15.00 -10.35 6.57
CA HIS A 70 15.87 -9.33 5.99
C HIS A 70 16.02 -9.47 4.48
N TYR A 71 16.27 -10.69 3.99
CA TYR A 71 16.37 -10.93 2.55
C TYR A 71 15.11 -10.47 1.78
N HIS A 72 13.93 -10.77 2.31
CA HIS A 72 12.69 -10.36 1.68
C HIS A 72 12.39 -8.87 1.83
N LEU A 73 12.72 -8.26 2.97
CA LEU A 73 12.59 -6.82 3.17
C LEU A 73 13.50 -6.03 2.22
N ASP A 74 14.75 -6.46 2.05
CA ASP A 74 15.69 -5.81 1.13
C ASP A 74 15.17 -5.85 -0.30
N ASN A 75 14.63 -6.98 -0.75
CA ASN A 75 14.04 -7.12 -2.09
C ASN A 75 12.77 -6.25 -2.27
N LEU A 76 11.89 -6.22 -1.26
CA LEU A 76 10.68 -5.40 -1.31
C LEU A 76 11.01 -3.90 -1.30
N ALA A 77 12.00 -3.48 -0.50
CA ALA A 77 12.43 -2.10 -0.42
C ALA A 77 13.14 -1.66 -1.71
N ALA A 78 13.97 -2.54 -2.30
CA ALA A 78 14.59 -2.28 -3.60
C ALA A 78 13.55 -2.06 -4.72
N ALA A 79 12.44 -2.79 -4.67
CA ALA A 79 11.32 -2.64 -5.61
C ALA A 79 10.35 -1.48 -5.24
N GLY A 80 10.67 -0.66 -4.23
CA GLY A 80 9.84 0.48 -3.82
C GLY A 80 8.50 0.11 -3.19
N LEU A 81 8.30 -1.15 -2.81
CA LEU A 81 7.01 -1.63 -2.26
C LEU A 81 6.86 -1.35 -0.76
N ILE A 82 7.99 -1.16 -0.07
CA ILE A 82 8.05 -0.84 1.35
C ILE A 82 9.13 0.20 1.61
N GLU A 83 9.02 0.90 2.72
CA GLU A 83 10.00 1.90 3.16
C GLU A 83 10.22 1.85 4.66
N VAL A 84 11.30 2.50 5.11
CA VAL A 84 11.62 2.65 6.54
C VAL A 84 10.97 3.94 7.04
N VAL A 85 10.07 3.83 8.01
CA VAL A 85 9.34 4.97 8.58
C VAL A 85 9.94 5.45 9.90
N ASP A 86 10.63 4.57 10.63
CA ASP A 86 11.18 4.85 11.96
C ASP A 86 12.31 3.87 12.32
N THR A 87 12.98 4.09 13.45
CA THR A 87 13.99 3.20 14.03
C THR A 87 13.66 2.93 15.50
N CYS A 88 13.50 1.66 15.88
CA CYS A 88 13.32 1.25 17.27
C CYS A 88 14.52 0.47 17.80
N TYR A 89 14.52 0.13 19.09
CA TYR A 89 15.62 -0.61 19.70
C TYR A 89 15.19 -2.01 20.15
N SER A 90 16.00 -3.00 19.82
CA SER A 90 15.87 -4.37 20.35
C SER A 90 16.03 -4.41 21.87
N GLU A 91 15.69 -5.55 22.49
CA GLU A 91 15.91 -5.78 23.93
C GLU A 91 17.36 -5.60 24.38
N LYS A 92 18.30 -5.81 23.44
CA LYS A 92 19.73 -5.66 23.66
C LYS A 92 20.23 -4.23 23.36
N GLY A 93 19.33 -3.29 23.08
CA GLY A 93 19.65 -1.90 22.78
C GLY A 93 20.25 -1.67 21.40
N ARG A 94 20.07 -2.60 20.45
CA ARG A 94 20.49 -2.40 19.05
C ARG A 94 19.38 -1.75 18.25
N GLU A 95 19.71 -0.75 17.46
CA GLU A 95 18.81 -0.11 16.49
C GLU A 95 18.28 -1.12 15.47
N MET A 96 17.03 -0.92 15.08
CA MET A 96 16.27 -1.75 14.15
C MET A 96 15.30 -0.87 13.38
N ASP A 97 15.37 -0.93 12.06
CA ASP A 97 14.44 -0.22 11.20
C ASP A 97 13.01 -0.77 11.34
N VAL A 98 12.05 0.14 11.26
CA VAL A 98 10.63 -0.14 11.23
C VAL A 98 10.14 0.08 9.81
N PHE A 99 9.59 -0.98 9.20
CA PHE A 99 9.13 -0.96 7.83
C PHE A 99 7.62 -0.76 7.74
N VAL A 100 7.17 -0.16 6.64
CA VAL A 100 5.75 0.00 6.23
C VAL A 100 5.60 -0.23 4.72
N VAL A 101 4.38 -0.52 4.26
CA VAL A 101 4.07 -0.49 2.82
C VAL A 101 4.13 0.94 2.30
N ALA A 102 4.71 1.14 1.11
CA ALA A 102 4.79 2.44 0.46
C ALA A 102 3.39 3.05 0.23
N GLU A 103 3.29 4.37 0.32
CA GLU A 103 2.01 5.09 0.40
C GLU A 103 1.17 5.05 -0.89
N ASP A 104 1.80 4.85 -2.05
CA ASP A 104 1.16 4.99 -3.37
C ASP A 104 0.48 3.69 -3.83
N PRO A 105 -0.86 3.65 -3.94
CA PRO A 105 -1.55 2.47 -4.44
C PRO A 105 -1.18 2.21 -5.90
N THR A 106 -0.65 1.02 -6.18
CA THR A 106 -0.14 0.69 -7.52
C THR A 106 -1.12 -0.15 -8.34
N LEU A 107 -1.45 0.30 -9.54
CA LEU A 107 -2.27 -0.41 -10.52
C LEU A 107 -1.40 -1.13 -11.55
N LEU A 108 -1.54 -2.46 -11.64
CA LEU A 108 -0.91 -3.24 -12.69
C LEU A 108 -1.74 -3.23 -13.98
N PHE A 109 -1.10 -2.87 -15.09
CA PHE A 109 -1.69 -2.85 -16.42
C PHE A 109 -1.02 -3.89 -17.34
N LEU A 110 -1.87 -4.67 -18.03
CA LEU A 110 -1.47 -5.67 -19.01
C LEU A 110 -1.55 -5.05 -20.41
N GLY A 111 -0.42 -4.58 -20.92
CA GLY A 111 -0.27 -4.00 -22.26
C GLY A 111 1.18 -3.63 -22.50
N THR A 112 1.43 -2.72 -23.44
CA THR A 112 2.76 -2.15 -23.65
C THR A 112 2.87 -0.79 -22.94
N SER A 113 4.09 -0.36 -22.63
CA SER A 113 4.33 0.97 -22.05
C SER A 113 3.81 2.09 -22.96
N ASP A 114 3.82 1.87 -24.29
CA ASP A 114 3.24 2.75 -25.32
C ASP A 114 1.70 2.91 -25.23
N ASP A 115 0.99 1.95 -24.62
CA ASP A 115 -0.47 1.99 -24.47
C ASP A 115 -0.92 2.84 -23.26
N THR A 116 0.00 3.18 -22.37
CA THR A 116 -0.27 3.93 -21.13
C THR A 116 -1.02 5.25 -21.38
N PRO A 117 -0.62 6.10 -22.35
CA PRO A 117 -1.35 7.34 -22.65
C PRO A 117 -2.75 7.09 -23.21
N ALA A 118 -2.96 6.00 -23.96
CA ALA A 118 -4.28 5.63 -24.47
C ALA A 118 -5.19 5.15 -23.33
N MET A 119 -4.65 4.38 -22.40
CA MET A 119 -5.35 3.92 -21.20
C MET A 119 -5.77 5.09 -20.31
N LYS A 120 -4.85 6.02 -20.01
CA LYS A 120 -5.16 7.24 -19.22
C LYS A 120 -6.30 8.04 -19.86
N ARG A 121 -6.26 8.24 -21.19
CA ARG A 121 -7.36 8.90 -21.92
C ARG A 121 -8.67 8.14 -21.86
N ALA A 122 -8.66 6.81 -21.94
CA ALA A 122 -9.87 6.01 -21.81
C ALA A 122 -10.48 6.13 -20.41
N PHE A 123 -9.63 6.15 -19.38
CA PHE A 123 -10.04 6.34 -18.00
C PHE A 123 -10.58 7.75 -17.75
N ASP A 124 -9.90 8.80 -18.23
CA ASP A 124 -10.38 10.19 -18.17
C ASP A 124 -11.69 10.38 -18.94
N SER A 125 -11.83 9.73 -20.09
CA SER A 125 -13.07 9.76 -20.88
C SER A 125 -14.22 9.07 -20.14
N PHE A 126 -13.95 8.01 -19.37
CA PHE A 126 -14.95 7.37 -18.53
C PHE A 126 -15.27 8.21 -17.29
N ALA A 127 -14.26 8.76 -16.63
CA ALA A 127 -14.42 9.62 -15.46
C ALA A 127 -15.19 10.90 -15.80
N SER A 128 -14.98 11.49 -16.98
CA SER A 128 -15.81 12.59 -17.45
C SER A 128 -17.27 12.16 -17.65
N PHE A 129 -17.54 11.01 -18.26
CA PHE A 129 -18.91 10.50 -18.41
C PHE A 129 -19.64 10.29 -17.07
N VAL A 130 -18.96 9.78 -16.05
CA VAL A 130 -19.54 9.59 -14.71
C VAL A 130 -19.61 10.91 -13.92
N GLY A 131 -18.59 11.77 -14.06
CA GLY A 131 -18.48 13.08 -13.41
C GLY A 131 -19.49 14.13 -13.91
N VAL A 132 -20.06 13.96 -15.12
CA VAL A 132 -21.19 14.80 -15.60
C VAL A 132 -22.55 14.26 -15.16
N SER A 133 -22.66 13.71 -13.95
CA SER A 133 -23.96 13.41 -13.32
C SER A 133 -24.38 14.42 -12.25
N PRO A 134 -24.58 15.73 -12.52
CA PRO A 134 -25.02 16.65 -11.47
C PRO A 134 -26.54 16.70 -11.23
N LEU A 135 -27.41 15.75 -11.67
CA LEU A 135 -28.86 16.05 -11.65
C LEU A 135 -29.93 14.92 -11.57
N LEU A 136 -29.63 13.67 -11.22
CA LEU A 136 -30.69 12.63 -11.18
C LEU A 136 -30.91 11.87 -9.86
N VAL A 137 -30.34 12.29 -8.74
CA VAL A 137 -30.58 11.61 -7.44
C VAL A 137 -31.46 12.41 -6.45
N THR A 138 -31.99 13.58 -6.81
CA THR A 138 -32.99 14.27 -5.98
C THR A 138 -34.40 14.21 -6.56
N LEU A 139 -34.96 13.01 -6.77
CA LEU A 139 -36.41 12.81 -6.95
C LEU A 139 -37.03 11.88 -5.90
N GLY A 140 -36.34 11.64 -4.78
CA GLY A 140 -36.85 10.82 -3.68
C GLY A 140 -37.43 11.61 -2.49
N GLU A 141 -36.97 12.84 -2.24
CA GLU A 141 -37.23 13.52 -0.97
C GLU A 141 -38.15 14.76 -1.04
N ALA A 142 -38.69 15.09 -2.21
CA ALA A 142 -39.65 16.20 -2.33
C ALA A 142 -41.13 15.78 -2.07
N ALA A 143 -41.43 14.48 -1.99
CA ALA A 143 -42.81 14.00 -1.88
C ALA A 143 -43.37 13.97 -0.45
N SER A 144 -42.52 13.98 0.59
CA SER A 144 -42.97 13.96 1.99
C SER A 144 -43.32 15.34 2.56
N TRP A 145 -42.93 16.44 1.91
CA TRP A 145 -43.24 17.80 2.37
C TRP A 145 -44.55 18.36 1.80
N VAL A 146 -45.08 17.79 0.72
CA VAL A 146 -46.29 18.31 0.03
C VAL A 146 -47.58 17.58 0.43
N PHE A 147 -47.51 16.38 1.02
CA PHE A 147 -48.70 15.58 1.35
C PHE A 147 -48.81 15.15 2.82
N GLY A 148 -48.03 15.78 3.71
CA GLY A 148 -47.98 15.45 5.13
C GLY A 148 -48.58 16.51 6.04
N ASP A 149 -49.80 16.99 5.76
CA ASP A 149 -50.65 17.66 6.75
C ASP A 149 -52.12 17.57 6.33
N GLU A 150 -52.82 16.51 6.79
CA GLU A 150 -54.26 16.49 7.16
C GLU A 150 -54.51 15.35 8.16
#